data_AF-A0AAE4V314-F1
#
_entry.id   AF-A0AAE4V314-F1
#
_cell.length_a   1.000
_cell.length_b   1.000
_cell.length_c   1.000
_cell.angle_alpha   90.00
_cell.angle_beta   90.00
_cell.angle_gamma   90.00
#
_symmetry.space_group_name_H-M   'P 1'
#
loop_
_entity.id
_entity.type
_entity.pdbx_description
1 polymer ?
#
loop_
_entity_poly.entity_id
_entity_poly.type
_entity_poly.pdbx_seq_one_letter_code
_entity_poly.pdbx_strand_id
1 'polypeptide(L)'
;IADPLDERVVRAYWTADDLIDRIDRAQFGATLLARLASTAGHYWKHLTGELLVEAAPTHNFHVLGVYPWSRLLDTGMPQPLHVLDSCRISWGDVVGFTADRAVVRSRPLMFEHGQLFLGPDREVPADYTVPEGAFVPDLAVGDRVAVHWNFVCDRLRAAQLDRLEQQTEWQLAQTNRRLSTTGHSG
;
A
#
# COMPACT_ATOMS: atom_id res chain seq x y z
N ILE A 1 11.36 20.14 3.94
CA ILE A 1 9.99 20.62 3.62
C ILE A 1 9.34 20.94 4.96
N ALA A 2 8.82 22.16 5.15
CA ALA A 2 8.30 22.60 6.45
C ALA A 2 6.82 22.28 6.65
N ASP A 3 6.04 22.29 5.57
CA ASP A 3 4.62 21.94 5.59
C ASP A 3 4.46 20.41 5.52
N PRO A 4 3.85 19.77 6.54
CA PRO A 4 3.60 18.32 6.53
C PRO A 4 2.56 17.90 5.48
N LEU A 5 1.77 18.83 4.94
CA LEU A 5 0.77 18.60 3.89
C LEU A 5 1.24 19.07 2.51
N ASP A 6 2.52 19.43 2.36
CA ASP A 6 3.12 19.72 1.05
C ASP A 6 2.89 18.53 0.11
N GLU A 7 2.44 18.80 -1.13
CA GLU A 7 2.09 17.77 -2.10
C GLU A 7 3.20 16.73 -2.27
N ARG A 8 4.47 17.15 -2.22
CA ARG A 8 5.62 16.25 -2.36
C ARG A 8 5.72 15.27 -1.20
N VAL A 9 5.41 15.70 0.02
CA VAL A 9 5.40 14.83 1.20
C VAL A 9 4.24 13.83 1.10
N VAL A 10 3.06 14.31 0.73
CA VAL A 10 1.87 13.45 0.56
C VAL A 10 2.08 12.41 -0.54
N ARG A 11 2.64 12.82 -1.68
CA ARG A 11 2.96 11.94 -2.81
C ARG A 11 4.04 10.92 -2.47
N ALA A 12 5.10 11.33 -1.78
CA ALA A 12 6.14 10.43 -1.28
C ALA A 12 5.55 9.35 -0.35
N TYR A 13 4.66 9.75 0.56
CA TYR A 13 3.96 8.81 1.44
C TYR A 13 3.00 7.89 0.67
N TRP A 14 2.30 8.41 -0.34
CA TRP A 14 1.30 7.68 -1.12
C TRP A 14 1.92 6.66 -2.09
N THR A 15 2.78 7.11 -3.01
CA THR A 15 3.30 6.28 -4.11
C THR A 15 4.77 5.88 -3.99
N ALA A 16 5.46 6.32 -2.93
CA ALA A 16 6.93 6.32 -2.87
C ALA A 16 7.58 7.23 -3.94
N ASP A 17 8.65 7.91 -3.56
CA ASP A 17 9.48 8.71 -4.48
C ASP A 17 10.89 8.92 -3.90
N ASP A 18 11.72 9.73 -4.57
CA ASP A 18 13.09 10.00 -4.14
C ASP A 18 13.20 10.70 -2.77
N LEU A 19 12.11 11.26 -2.23
CA LEU A 19 12.12 11.85 -0.89
C LEU A 19 12.27 10.77 0.18
N ILE A 20 11.68 9.58 -0.02
CA ILE A 20 11.75 8.49 0.96
C ILE A 20 13.17 7.91 1.05
N ASP A 21 13.95 7.95 -0.04
CA ASP A 21 15.33 7.47 -0.09
C ASP A 21 16.28 8.33 0.77
N ARG A 22 15.88 9.57 1.05
CA ARG A 22 16.64 10.51 1.89
C ARG A 22 16.32 10.37 3.38
N ILE A 23 15.36 9.51 3.73
CA ILE A 23 14.90 9.31 5.10
C ILE A 23 15.56 8.05 5.66
N ASP A 24 16.31 8.23 6.75
CA ASP A 24 16.78 7.09 7.53
C ASP A 24 15.59 6.36 8.15
N ARG A 25 15.38 5.11 7.74
CA ARG A 25 14.23 4.29 8.14
C ARG A 25 14.23 3.96 9.63
N ALA A 26 15.39 3.77 10.23
CA ALA A 26 15.53 3.48 11.65
C ALA A 26 15.20 4.72 12.49
N GLN A 27 15.72 5.89 12.11
CA GLN A 27 15.41 7.17 12.73
C GLN A 27 13.93 7.52 12.56
N PHE A 28 13.36 7.29 11.37
CA PHE A 28 11.93 7.46 11.10
C PHE A 28 11.10 6.58 12.02
N GLY A 29 11.39 5.27 12.07
CA GLY A 29 10.69 4.32 12.93
C GLY A 29 10.77 4.67 14.41
N ALA A 30 11.96 5.02 14.90
CA ALA A 30 12.16 5.45 16.29
C ALA A 30 11.38 6.73 16.61
N THR A 31 11.36 7.69 15.68
CA THR A 31 10.59 8.93 15.84
C THR A 31 9.09 8.66 15.84
N LEU A 32 8.61 7.79 14.94
CA LEU A 32 7.22 7.38 14.86
C LEU A 32 6.77 6.72 16.16
N LEU A 33 7.56 5.76 16.67
CA LEU A 33 7.31 5.10 17.94
C LEU A 33 7.30 6.09 19.11
N ALA A 34 8.31 6.96 19.22
CA ALA A 34 8.39 7.92 20.32
C ALA A 34 7.21 8.90 20.36
N ARG A 35 6.70 9.30 19.18
CA ARG A 35 5.58 10.26 19.07
C ARG A 35 4.21 9.62 19.27
N LEU A 36 4.03 8.39 18.79
CA LEU A 36 2.71 7.76 18.73
C LEU A 36 2.50 6.67 19.79
N ALA A 37 3.55 6.10 20.39
CA ALA A 37 3.39 5.01 21.36
C ALA A 37 2.56 5.42 22.59
N SER A 38 2.64 6.69 23.02
CA SER A 38 1.87 7.19 24.17
C SER A 38 0.41 7.52 23.83
N THR A 39 0.09 7.73 22.54
CA THR A 39 -1.26 8.03 22.03
C THR A 39 -1.88 6.85 21.28
N ALA A 40 -1.15 5.73 21.20
CA ALA A 40 -1.51 4.51 20.51
C ALA A 40 -2.72 3.84 21.18
N GLY A 41 -3.92 4.11 20.67
CA GLY A 41 -5.07 3.23 20.90
C GLY A 41 -4.85 1.83 20.31
N HIS A 42 -5.86 0.95 20.39
CA HIS A 42 -5.78 -0.44 19.88
C HIS A 42 -5.24 -0.57 18.46
N TYR A 43 -5.43 0.46 17.63
CA TYR A 43 -4.98 0.55 16.25
C TYR A 43 -3.46 0.52 16.05
N TRP A 44 -2.70 1.05 17.01
CA TRP A 44 -1.25 1.18 16.93
C TRP A 44 -0.53 0.18 17.86
N LYS A 45 -1.27 -0.76 18.45
CA LYS A 45 -0.74 -1.81 19.36
C LYS A 45 0.47 -2.56 18.78
N HIS A 46 0.54 -2.65 17.46
CA HIS A 46 1.58 -3.39 16.76
C HIS A 46 2.80 -2.56 16.35
N LEU A 47 2.75 -1.24 16.52
CA LEU A 47 3.92 -0.39 16.34
C LEU A 47 4.83 -0.54 17.55
N THR A 48 5.69 -1.56 17.51
CA THR A 48 6.67 -1.89 18.54
C THR A 48 8.09 -1.75 18.01
N GLY A 49 9.09 -1.86 18.89
CA GLY A 49 10.50 -1.88 18.49
C GLY A 49 10.83 -2.97 17.46
N GLU A 50 10.16 -4.13 17.55
CA GLU A 50 10.33 -5.25 16.62
C GLU A 50 9.85 -4.92 15.20
N LEU A 51 8.80 -4.08 15.07
CA LEU A 51 8.27 -3.69 13.76
C LEU A 51 9.19 -2.68 13.03
N LEU A 52 10.13 -2.04 13.73
CA LEU A 52 10.93 -0.94 13.15
C LEU A 52 11.82 -1.39 11.98
N VAL A 53 12.12 -2.68 11.86
CA VAL A 53 12.83 -3.24 10.69
C VAL A 53 12.02 -3.15 9.40
N GLU A 54 10.70 -3.05 9.51
CA GLU A 54 9.78 -2.87 8.38
C GLU A 54 9.48 -1.39 8.10
N ALA A 55 9.98 -0.46 8.92
CA ALA A 55 9.57 0.94 8.87
C ALA A 55 9.94 1.59 7.54
N ALA A 56 8.93 2.16 6.89
CA ALA A 56 9.09 3.03 5.74
C ALA A 56 8.05 4.17 5.82
N PRO A 57 8.39 5.39 5.41
CA PRO A 57 7.48 6.54 5.43
C PRO A 57 6.47 6.46 4.27
N THR A 58 5.71 5.36 4.21
CA THR A 58 4.82 5.02 3.10
C THR A 58 3.49 4.49 3.60
N HIS A 59 2.45 4.62 2.79
CA HIS A 59 1.13 4.09 3.10
C HIS A 59 1.14 2.55 3.19
N ASN A 60 1.93 1.88 2.34
CA ASN A 60 2.05 0.43 2.35
C ASN A 60 2.66 -0.10 3.66
N PHE A 61 3.61 0.59 4.30
CA PHE A 61 4.10 0.22 5.63
C PHE A 61 2.98 0.27 6.68
N HIS A 62 2.15 1.31 6.62
CA HIS A 62 1.02 1.46 7.52
C HIS A 62 0.01 0.31 7.35
N VAL A 63 -0.32 -0.04 6.11
CA VAL A 63 -1.28 -1.12 5.80
C VAL A 63 -0.72 -2.51 6.11
N LEU A 64 0.53 -2.81 5.74
CA LEU A 64 1.09 -4.15 5.86
C LEU A 64 1.74 -4.41 7.23
N GLY A 65 2.35 -3.38 7.82
CA GLY A 65 3.09 -3.47 9.07
C GLY A 65 2.27 -3.05 10.29
N VAL A 66 1.70 -1.84 10.27
CA VAL A 66 1.05 -1.23 11.44
C VAL A 66 -0.35 -1.79 11.67
N TYR A 67 -1.18 -1.87 10.62
CA TYR A 67 -2.54 -2.41 10.74
C TYR A 67 -2.57 -3.85 11.25
N PRO A 68 -3.64 -4.25 11.96
CA PRO A 68 -3.75 -5.60 12.51
C PRO A 68 -3.98 -6.65 11.42
N TRP A 69 -4.43 -6.28 10.22
CA TRP A 69 -4.91 -7.22 9.21
C TRP A 69 -3.87 -8.25 8.73
N SER A 70 -2.60 -7.87 8.61
CA SER A 70 -1.55 -8.85 8.24
C SER A 70 -1.34 -9.94 9.30
N ARG A 71 -1.77 -9.71 10.54
CA ARG A 71 -1.70 -10.69 11.64
C ARG A 71 -2.92 -11.60 11.71
N LEU A 72 -3.91 -11.37 10.85
CA LEU A 72 -5.15 -12.15 10.77
C LEU A 72 -5.20 -13.02 9.50
N LEU A 73 -4.15 -13.02 8.68
CA LEU A 73 -4.10 -13.75 7.41
C LEU A 73 -4.27 -15.26 7.59
N ASP A 74 -3.76 -15.84 8.67
CA ASP A 74 -3.88 -17.28 8.97
C ASP A 74 -5.22 -17.69 9.59
N THR A 75 -6.15 -16.75 9.81
CA THR A 75 -7.47 -17.08 10.39
C THR A 75 -8.41 -17.79 9.42
N GLY A 76 -8.05 -17.85 8.12
CA GLY A 76 -8.91 -18.38 7.06
C GLY A 76 -10.07 -17.46 6.67
N MET A 77 -10.22 -16.32 7.35
CA MET A 77 -11.19 -15.29 6.98
C MET A 77 -10.75 -14.58 5.68
N PRO A 78 -11.67 -14.28 4.74
CA PRO A 78 -11.32 -13.55 3.52
C PRO A 78 -11.05 -12.05 3.76
N GLN A 79 -11.60 -11.47 4.83
CA GLN A 79 -11.56 -10.03 5.10
C GLN A 79 -10.14 -9.46 5.27
N PRO A 80 -9.22 -10.11 6.01
CA PRO A 80 -7.84 -9.63 6.14
C PRO A 80 -7.14 -9.41 4.80
N LEU A 81 -7.16 -10.39 3.90
CA LEU A 81 -6.53 -10.25 2.59
C LEU A 81 -7.23 -9.18 1.75
N HIS A 82 -8.56 -9.17 1.76
CA HIS A 82 -9.33 -8.15 1.04
C HIS A 82 -8.99 -6.73 1.49
N VAL A 83 -8.92 -6.48 2.80
CA VAL A 83 -8.58 -5.16 3.33
C VAL A 83 -7.14 -4.78 3.00
N LEU A 84 -6.17 -5.68 3.12
CA LEU A 84 -4.78 -5.38 2.76
C LEU A 84 -4.64 -5.05 1.26
N ASP A 85 -5.30 -5.81 0.39
CA ASP A 85 -5.25 -5.58 -1.05
C ASP A 85 -5.96 -4.29 -1.47
N SER A 86 -7.06 -3.95 -0.78
CA SER A 86 -7.84 -2.74 -1.09
C SER A 86 -7.21 -1.48 -0.51
N CYS A 87 -6.58 -1.56 0.67
CA CYS A 87 -5.93 -0.43 1.34
C CYS A 87 -4.52 -0.15 0.85
N ARG A 88 -3.76 -1.14 0.37
CA ARG A 88 -2.43 -0.85 -0.20
C ARG A 88 -2.60 0.05 -1.42
N ILE A 89 -1.58 0.83 -1.74
CA ILE A 89 -1.57 1.57 -2.99
C ILE A 89 -1.18 0.61 -4.09
N SER A 90 -2.18 0.14 -4.83
CA SER A 90 -2.02 -0.76 -5.96
C SER A 90 -1.82 0.03 -7.25
N TRP A 91 -1.48 -0.67 -8.32
CA TRP A 91 -1.33 -0.09 -9.64
C TRP A 91 -1.82 -1.05 -10.72
N GLY A 92 -2.07 -0.50 -11.91
CA GLY A 92 -2.39 -1.29 -13.09
C GLY A 92 -2.50 -0.45 -14.34
N ASP A 93 -2.75 -1.12 -15.46
CA ASP A 93 -3.04 -0.48 -16.75
C ASP A 93 -4.54 -0.37 -16.94
N VAL A 94 -5.03 0.77 -17.40
CA VAL A 94 -6.40 0.90 -17.90
C VAL A 94 -6.48 0.15 -19.23
N VAL A 95 -7.23 -0.95 -19.28
CA VAL A 95 -7.38 -1.79 -20.48
C VAL A 95 -8.72 -1.58 -21.19
N GLY A 96 -9.65 -0.89 -20.56
CA GLY A 96 -10.96 -0.61 -21.12
C GLY A 96 -11.84 0.20 -20.18
N PHE A 97 -13.08 0.40 -20.61
CA PHE A 97 -14.14 1.05 -19.84
C PHE A 97 -15.43 0.25 -20.00
N THR A 98 -16.20 0.14 -18.92
CA THR A 98 -17.62 -0.23 -18.96
C THR A 98 -18.46 1.06 -19.08
N ALA A 99 -19.79 0.94 -18.94
CA ALA A 99 -20.67 2.11 -18.97
C ALA A 99 -20.35 3.13 -17.86
N ASP A 100 -19.83 2.68 -16.71
CA ASP A 100 -19.68 3.46 -15.48
C ASP A 100 -18.30 3.33 -14.81
N ARG A 101 -17.44 2.40 -15.26
CA ARG A 101 -16.15 2.11 -14.61
C ARG A 101 -15.01 2.01 -15.61
N ALA A 102 -13.79 2.27 -15.12
CA ALA A 102 -12.59 1.84 -15.80
C ALA A 102 -12.38 0.34 -15.54
N VAL A 103 -11.78 -0.37 -16.50
CA VAL A 103 -11.27 -1.73 -16.29
C VAL A 103 -9.76 -1.63 -16.17
N VAL A 104 -9.25 -1.98 -14.99
CA VAL A 104 -7.82 -1.92 -14.69
C VAL A 104 -7.26 -3.33 -14.60
N ARG A 105 -6.25 -3.65 -15.39
CA ARG A 105 -5.48 -4.88 -15.24
C ARG A 105 -4.39 -4.65 -14.20
N SER A 106 -4.51 -5.33 -13.07
CA SER A 106 -3.61 -5.20 -11.92
C SER A 106 -3.27 -6.56 -11.31
N ARG A 107 -2.23 -6.60 -10.48
CA ARG A 107 -1.85 -7.80 -9.72
C ARG A 107 -2.45 -7.70 -8.31
N PRO A 108 -3.41 -8.57 -7.94
CA PRO A 108 -3.98 -8.57 -6.60
C PRO A 108 -3.01 -9.19 -5.60
N LEU A 109 -3.19 -8.88 -4.33
CA LEU A 109 -2.50 -9.54 -3.24
C LEU A 109 -3.07 -10.95 -3.04
N MET A 110 -2.19 -11.94 -2.87
CA MET A 110 -2.52 -13.32 -2.55
C MET A 110 -1.77 -13.75 -1.29
N PHE A 111 -2.38 -14.67 -0.54
CA PHE A 111 -1.76 -15.27 0.65
C PHE A 111 -1.90 -16.79 0.60
N GLU A 112 -0.77 -17.47 0.48
CA GLU A 112 -0.70 -18.94 0.42
C GLU A 112 0.55 -19.43 1.15
N HIS A 113 0.44 -20.56 1.86
CA HIS A 113 1.55 -21.18 2.58
C HIS A 113 2.33 -20.21 3.50
N GLY A 114 1.62 -19.30 4.18
CA GLY A 114 2.24 -18.33 5.09
C GLY A 114 2.98 -17.18 4.38
N GLN A 115 2.82 -17.04 3.05
CA GLN A 115 3.48 -16.01 2.26
C GLN A 115 2.47 -15.09 1.57
N LEU A 116 2.70 -13.79 1.69
CA LEU A 116 1.93 -12.71 1.09
C LEU A 116 2.65 -12.20 -0.17
N PHE A 117 2.01 -12.24 -1.34
CA PHE A 117 2.66 -11.91 -2.61
C PHE A 117 1.70 -11.31 -3.63
N LEU A 118 2.23 -10.71 -4.70
CA LEU A 118 1.43 -10.24 -5.83
C LEU A 118 1.12 -11.39 -6.78
N GLY A 119 -0.16 -11.69 -6.97
CA GLY A 119 -0.67 -12.71 -7.86
C GLY A 119 -0.49 -12.40 -9.35
N PRO A 120 -1.08 -13.23 -10.24
CA PRO A 120 -1.11 -12.96 -11.67
C PRO A 120 -2.00 -11.75 -11.99
N ASP A 121 -1.79 -11.17 -13.17
CA ASP A 121 -2.63 -10.09 -13.67
C ASP A 121 -4.10 -10.49 -13.70
N ARG A 122 -4.96 -9.56 -13.27
CA ARG A 122 -6.40 -9.68 -13.28
C ARG A 122 -7.04 -8.36 -13.67
N GLU A 123 -8.08 -8.42 -14.49
CA GLU A 123 -8.92 -7.27 -14.79
C GLU A 123 -9.92 -7.04 -13.65
N VAL A 124 -9.88 -5.83 -13.08
CA VAL A 124 -10.72 -5.41 -11.96
C VAL A 124 -11.41 -4.10 -12.33
N PRO A 125 -12.75 -4.01 -12.19
CA PRO A 125 -13.46 -2.75 -12.37
C PRO A 125 -13.05 -1.75 -11.28
N ALA A 126 -12.77 -0.52 -11.69
CA ALA A 126 -12.45 0.58 -10.80
C ALA A 126 -13.34 1.80 -11.06
N ASP A 127 -13.88 2.37 -9.99
CA ASP A 127 -14.53 3.67 -10.03
C ASP A 127 -13.46 4.75 -10.32
N TYR A 128 -13.83 5.80 -11.06
CA TYR A 128 -12.88 6.86 -11.44
C TYR A 128 -13.52 8.25 -11.44
N THR A 129 -14.78 8.35 -11.02
CA THR A 129 -15.57 9.58 -11.01
C THR A 129 -16.03 9.93 -9.61
N VAL A 130 -16.03 11.22 -9.31
CA VAL A 130 -16.67 11.85 -8.16
C VAL A 130 -17.85 12.71 -8.67
N PRO A 131 -18.70 13.29 -7.81
CA PRO A 131 -19.81 14.13 -8.27
C PRO A 131 -19.41 15.28 -9.21
N GLU A 132 -18.18 15.77 -9.09
CA GLU A 132 -17.60 16.84 -9.90
C GLU A 132 -17.07 16.38 -11.28
N GLY A 133 -17.06 15.07 -11.55
CA GLY A 133 -16.58 14.49 -12.80
C GLY A 133 -15.51 13.42 -12.60
N ALA A 134 -14.69 13.17 -13.64
CA ALA A 134 -13.56 12.25 -13.53
C ALA A 134 -12.55 12.77 -12.49
N PHE A 135 -12.15 11.91 -11.55
CA PHE A 135 -11.17 12.26 -10.52
C PHE A 135 -9.77 12.41 -11.10
N VAL A 136 -9.41 11.55 -12.05
CA VAL A 136 -8.23 11.71 -12.91
C VAL A 136 -8.69 12.23 -14.27
N PRO A 137 -8.39 13.49 -14.63
CA PRO A 137 -8.81 14.06 -15.90
C PRO A 137 -8.25 13.31 -17.11
N ASP A 138 -9.07 13.22 -18.17
CA ASP A 138 -8.72 12.63 -19.46
C ASP A 138 -8.21 11.18 -19.37
N LEU A 139 -8.71 10.39 -18.39
CA LEU A 139 -8.32 8.99 -18.22
C LEU A 139 -8.59 8.18 -19.50
N ALA A 140 -7.59 7.44 -19.98
CA ALA A 140 -7.66 6.72 -21.24
C ALA A 140 -7.09 5.29 -21.15
N VAL A 141 -7.46 4.44 -22.11
CA VAL A 141 -6.86 3.11 -22.27
C VAL A 141 -5.35 3.26 -22.53
N GLY A 142 -4.55 2.46 -21.84
CA GLY A 142 -3.09 2.52 -21.84
C GLY A 142 -2.49 3.40 -20.74
N ASP A 143 -3.31 4.14 -19.99
CA ASP A 143 -2.84 4.85 -18.80
C ASP A 143 -2.43 3.86 -17.71
N ARG A 144 -1.30 4.15 -17.07
CA ARG A 144 -0.88 3.50 -15.83
C ARG A 144 -1.42 4.29 -14.66
N VAL A 145 -2.07 3.63 -13.72
CA VAL A 145 -2.79 4.30 -12.64
C VAL A 145 -2.45 3.74 -11.26
N ALA A 146 -2.53 4.59 -10.25
CA ALA A 146 -2.59 4.16 -8.85
C ALA A 146 -4.06 3.92 -8.47
N VAL A 147 -4.32 2.82 -7.76
CA VAL A 147 -5.66 2.40 -7.36
C VAL A 147 -5.70 2.11 -5.86
N HIS A 148 -6.72 2.65 -5.19
CA HIS A 148 -7.00 2.42 -3.77
C HIS A 148 -8.50 2.17 -3.60
N TRP A 149 -8.88 1.08 -2.96
CA TRP A 149 -10.28 0.63 -2.83
C TRP A 149 -11.04 0.53 -4.16
N ASN A 150 -10.39 -0.03 -5.20
CA ASN A 150 -10.92 -0.07 -6.57
C ASN A 150 -11.34 1.32 -7.09
N PHE A 151 -10.65 2.37 -6.66
CA PHE A 151 -10.84 3.73 -7.16
C PHE A 151 -9.54 4.22 -7.81
N VAL A 152 -9.63 4.76 -9.03
CA VAL A 152 -8.48 5.34 -9.74
C VAL A 152 -8.13 6.69 -9.13
N CYS A 153 -6.98 6.76 -8.44
CA CYS A 153 -6.59 7.94 -7.66
C CYS A 153 -5.55 8.84 -8.34
N ASP A 154 -4.71 8.30 -9.23
CA ASP A 154 -3.68 9.07 -9.89
C ASP A 154 -3.23 8.40 -11.20
N ARG A 155 -2.70 9.19 -12.13
CA ARG A 155 -1.98 8.69 -13.31
C ARG A 155 -0.48 8.63 -13.01
N LEU A 156 0.13 7.47 -13.20
CA LEU A 156 1.53 7.22 -12.91
C LEU A 156 2.41 7.36 -14.14
N ARG A 157 3.48 8.15 -14.02
CA ARG A 157 4.63 8.08 -14.94
C ARG A 157 5.43 6.81 -14.69
N ALA A 158 6.20 6.36 -15.67
CA ALA A 158 7.06 5.17 -15.57
C ALA A 158 7.91 5.16 -14.29
N ALA A 159 8.65 6.25 -14.03
CA ALA A 159 9.49 6.35 -12.84
C ALA A 159 8.70 6.29 -11.51
N GLN A 160 7.43 6.74 -11.49
CA GLN A 160 6.60 6.65 -10.28
C GLN A 160 6.11 5.21 -10.07
N LEU A 161 5.72 4.54 -11.15
CA LEU A 161 5.34 3.14 -11.12
C LEU A 161 6.50 2.25 -10.64
N ASP A 162 7.68 2.42 -11.22
CA ASP A 162 8.88 1.63 -10.85
C ASP A 162 9.20 1.77 -9.35
N ARG A 163 9.00 2.97 -8.79
CA ARG A 163 9.22 3.25 -7.37
C ARG A 163 8.15 2.61 -6.48
N LEU A 164 6.88 2.70 -6.87
CA LEU A 164 5.78 2.06 -6.15
C LEU A 164 5.96 0.53 -6.13
N GLU A 165 6.36 -0.06 -7.25
CA GLU A 165 6.62 -1.49 -7.36
C GLU A 165 7.77 -1.92 -6.44
N GLN A 166 8.95 -1.31 -6.57
CA GLN A 166 10.11 -1.61 -5.73
C GLN A 166 9.80 -1.46 -4.23
N GLN A 167 9.07 -0.42 -3.86
CA GLN A 167 8.70 -0.19 -2.47
C GLN A 167 7.73 -1.26 -1.97
N THR A 168 6.73 -1.62 -2.79
CA THR A 168 5.74 -2.65 -2.45
C THR A 168 6.41 -4.00 -2.28
N GLU A 169 7.28 -4.39 -3.21
CA GLU A 169 8.06 -5.63 -3.12
C GLU A 169 8.95 -5.66 -1.88
N TRP A 170 9.66 -4.57 -1.58
CA TRP A 170 10.47 -4.48 -0.37
C TRP A 170 9.61 -4.64 0.89
N GLN A 171 8.44 -3.99 0.94
CA GLN A 171 7.55 -4.05 2.09
C GLN A 171 6.96 -5.46 2.27
N LEU A 172 6.53 -6.11 1.19
CA LEU A 172 6.07 -7.50 1.21
C LEU A 172 7.18 -8.43 1.72
N ALA A 173 8.42 -8.23 1.27
CA ALA A 173 9.55 -9.02 1.75
C ALA A 173 9.77 -8.85 3.27
N GLN A 174 9.66 -7.63 3.81
CA GLN A 174 9.80 -7.43 5.26
C GLN A 174 8.63 -8.04 6.04
N THR A 175 7.40 -7.84 5.56
CA THR A 175 6.21 -8.42 6.16
C THR A 175 6.26 -9.95 6.16
N ASN A 176 6.69 -10.59 5.06
CA ASN A 176 6.83 -12.05 4.99
C ASN A 176 7.90 -12.59 5.94
N ARG A 177 9.00 -11.87 6.19
CA ARG A 177 9.97 -12.26 7.23
C ARG A 177 9.30 -12.35 8.59
N ARG A 178 8.48 -11.34 8.95
CA ARG A 178 7.70 -11.35 10.19
C ARG A 178 6.66 -12.48 10.21
N LEU A 179 5.92 -12.70 9.13
CA LEU A 179 4.92 -13.78 9.07
C LEU A 179 5.57 -15.16 9.29
N SER A 180 6.75 -15.38 8.70
CA SER A 180 7.52 -16.62 8.83
C SER A 180 8.02 -16.90 10.26
N THR A 181 8.38 -15.85 11.02
CA THR A 181 8.78 -16.00 12.43
C THR A 181 7.61 -16.28 13.36
N THR A 182 6.40 -15.87 12.97
CA THR A 182 5.20 -16.05 13.80
C THR A 182 4.63 -17.48 13.68
N GLY A 183 4.83 -18.14 12.53
CA GLY A 183 4.37 -19.51 12.25
C GLY A 183 5.11 -20.65 13.00
N HIS A 184 6.15 -20.35 13.78
CA HIS A 184 6.89 -21.35 14.59
C HIS A 184 6.51 -21.36 16.08
N SER A 185 5.46 -20.62 16.45
CA SER A 185 4.90 -20.63 17.81
C SER A 185 3.61 -21.45 17.83
N GLY A 186 3.75 -22.76 17.65
CA GLY A 186 2.69 -23.77 17.74
C GLY A 186 3.19 -24.99 18.48
#